data_AF-A0AA43QDQ4-F1
#
_entry.id   AF-A0AA43QDQ4-F1
#
_cell.length_a   1.000
_cell.length_b   1.000
_cell.length_c   1.000
_cell.angle_alpha   90.00
_cell.angle_beta   90.00
_cell.angle_gamma   90.00
#
_symmetry.space_group_name_H-M   'P 1'
#
loop_
_entity.id
_entity.type
_entity.pdbx_description
1 polymer ?
#
loop_
_entity_poly.entity_id
_entity_poly.type
_entity_poly.pdbx_seq_one_letter_code
_entity_poly.pdbx_strand_id
1 'polypeptide(L)'
;MVKWVTQDWEREQMLRLRQAVFCEEQGVFQGDDRDDIDRIATPIVAIACVGGLPDEVVGTVRIHQAEPGIWWGSRLAVAADYRKQGNLGAALIRLAVTTAHAQDCHTFLAQVQSRNVPLFRRLHWRSLQEIELHGRPHHLMQADLSRYPAYADGATGFIATGRIAA
;
A
#
# COMPACT_ATOMS: atom_id res chain seq x y z
N MET A 1 4.91 -11.90 5.70
CA MET A 1 4.02 -11.28 6.70
C MET A 1 3.63 -9.89 6.24
N VAL A 2 2.40 -9.43 6.46
CA VAL A 2 1.94 -8.07 6.12
C VAL A 2 1.40 -7.41 7.39
N LYS A 3 1.99 -6.30 7.82
CA LYS A 3 1.71 -5.63 9.11
C LYS A 3 2.07 -4.15 9.06
N TRP A 4 1.65 -3.38 10.08
CA TRP A 4 2.17 -2.03 10.29
C TRP A 4 3.66 -2.06 10.60
N VAL A 5 4.37 -0.99 10.28
CA VAL A 5 5.76 -0.81 10.74
C VAL A 5 5.75 -0.57 12.25
N THR A 6 6.53 -1.38 12.96
CA THR A 6 6.66 -1.35 14.43
C THR A 6 8.12 -1.32 14.89
N GLN A 7 9.07 -1.63 14.00
CA GLN A 7 10.50 -1.70 14.31
C GLN A 7 11.29 -0.78 13.37
N ASP A 8 12.42 -0.27 13.85
CA ASP A 8 13.22 0.72 13.09
C ASP A 8 13.82 0.13 11.81
N TRP A 9 14.25 -1.12 11.82
CA TRP A 9 14.77 -1.79 10.62
C TRP A 9 13.68 -1.95 9.54
N GLU A 10 12.43 -2.19 9.93
CA GLU A 10 11.29 -2.26 9.01
C GLU A 10 11.10 -0.90 8.33
N ARG A 11 11.19 0.19 9.12
CA ARG A 11 11.10 1.58 8.63
C ARG A 11 12.24 1.92 7.67
N GLU A 12 13.47 1.59 8.02
CA GLU A 12 14.64 1.86 7.19
C GLU A 12 14.55 1.13 5.85
N GLN A 13 14.28 -0.17 5.86
CA GLN A 13 14.17 -0.96 4.62
C GLN A 13 12.97 -0.51 3.78
N MET A 14 11.84 -0.16 4.40
CA MET A 14 10.70 0.42 3.71
C MET A 14 11.07 1.71 2.95
N LEU A 15 11.83 2.61 3.58
CA LEU A 15 12.27 3.86 2.94
C LEU A 15 13.23 3.59 1.78
N ARG A 16 14.18 2.66 1.95
CA ARG A 16 15.07 2.22 0.85
C ARG A 16 14.26 1.63 -0.31
N LEU A 17 13.26 0.81 -0.03
CA LEU A 17 12.38 0.22 -1.05
C LEU A 17 11.61 1.30 -1.82
N ARG A 18 11.09 2.33 -1.14
CA ARG A 18 10.39 3.44 -1.80
C ARG A 18 11.34 4.22 -2.71
N GLN A 19 12.54 4.54 -2.24
CA GLN A 19 13.55 5.22 -3.06
C GLN A 19 13.90 4.41 -4.31
N ALA A 20 14.19 3.11 -4.16
CA ALA A 20 14.51 2.22 -5.27
C ALA A 20 13.37 2.14 -6.30
N VAL A 21 12.12 2.05 -5.85
CA VAL A 21 10.97 1.90 -6.76
C VAL A 21 10.54 3.22 -7.38
N PHE A 22 10.40 4.29 -6.60
CA PHE A 22 9.81 5.54 -7.09
C PHE A 22 10.84 6.52 -7.66
N CYS A 23 12.06 6.56 -7.12
CA CYS A 23 13.12 7.44 -7.62
C CYS A 23 13.96 6.73 -8.68
N GLU A 24 14.54 5.57 -8.36
CA GLU A 24 15.53 4.92 -9.23
C GLU A 24 14.88 4.19 -10.40
N GLU A 25 13.92 3.30 -10.13
CA GLU A 25 13.29 2.50 -11.18
C GLU A 25 12.27 3.29 -12.00
N GLN A 26 11.32 3.95 -11.31
CA GLN A 26 10.26 4.64 -12.02
C GLN A 26 10.63 6.05 -12.44
N GLY A 27 11.55 6.74 -11.76
CA GLY A 27 11.86 8.15 -12.04
C GLY A 27 10.66 9.09 -11.85
N VAL A 28 9.79 8.83 -10.86
CA VAL A 28 8.65 9.70 -10.52
C VAL A 28 9.13 10.88 -9.67
N PHE A 29 10.08 10.65 -8.78
CA PHE A 29 10.68 11.66 -7.92
C PHE A 29 12.19 11.75 -8.14
N GLN A 30 12.76 12.93 -7.88
CA GLN A 30 14.19 13.15 -7.96
C GLN A 30 14.80 13.07 -6.56
N GLY A 31 15.73 12.13 -6.35
CA GLY A 31 16.45 11.96 -5.09
C GLY A 31 15.64 11.25 -4.01
N ASP A 32 14.55 11.86 -3.55
CA ASP A 32 13.71 11.38 -2.43
C ASP A 32 12.22 11.48 -2.75
N ASP A 33 11.43 10.50 -2.28
CA ASP A 33 9.98 10.43 -2.46
C ASP A 33 9.19 10.87 -1.21
N ARG A 34 9.89 11.27 -0.13
CA ARG A 34 9.28 11.73 1.12
C ARG A 34 8.49 13.02 0.97
N ASP A 35 7.44 13.16 1.76
CA ASP A 35 6.61 14.36 1.85
C ASP A 35 6.05 14.56 3.29
N ASP A 36 5.31 15.65 3.51
CA ASP A 36 4.77 16.01 4.83
C ASP A 36 3.80 14.96 5.39
N ILE A 37 3.17 14.15 4.53
CA ILE A 37 2.24 13.09 4.94
C ILE A 37 2.98 11.96 5.66
N ASP A 38 4.29 11.77 5.42
CA ASP A 38 5.09 10.76 6.13
C ASP A 38 5.09 10.95 7.65
N ARG A 39 4.80 12.17 8.13
CA ARG A 39 4.75 12.49 9.56
C ARG A 39 3.49 11.96 10.26
N ILE A 40 2.40 11.79 9.51
CA ILE A 40 1.09 11.40 10.06
C ILE A 40 0.59 10.06 9.53
N ALA A 41 1.19 9.55 8.45
CA ALA A 41 0.77 8.31 7.84
C ALA A 41 1.15 7.09 8.69
N THR A 42 0.28 6.08 8.63
CA THR A 42 0.57 4.73 9.12
C THR A 42 1.20 3.93 7.99
N PRO A 43 2.51 3.65 8.04
CA PRO A 43 3.16 2.76 7.08
C PRO A 43 2.84 1.28 7.36
N ILE A 44 2.66 0.53 6.28
CA ILE A 44 2.35 -0.90 6.26
C ILE A 44 3.38 -1.59 5.37
N VAL A 45 4.00 -2.65 5.86
CA VAL A 45 5.05 -3.39 5.17
C VAL A 45 4.66 -4.84 4.93
N ALA A 46 5.21 -5.37 3.84
CA ALA A 46 5.24 -6.78 3.52
C ALA A 46 6.66 -7.28 3.74
N ILE A 47 6.83 -8.22 4.65
CA ILE A 47 8.12 -8.76 5.08
C ILE A 47 8.24 -10.21 4.60
N ALA A 48 9.30 -10.50 3.85
CA ALA A 48 9.73 -11.86 3.54
C ALA A 48 10.38 -12.49 4.78
N CYS A 49 10.11 -13.79 4.98
CA CYS A 49 10.68 -14.53 6.09
C CYS A 49 11.60 -15.63 5.58
N VAL A 50 12.78 -15.75 6.17
CA VAL A 50 13.76 -16.81 5.88
C VAL A 50 13.92 -17.68 7.13
N GLY A 51 13.71 -18.99 7.00
CA GLY A 51 13.73 -19.89 8.16
C GLY A 51 12.66 -19.58 9.23
N GLY A 52 11.57 -18.93 8.84
CA GLY A 52 10.50 -18.49 9.76
C GLY A 52 10.76 -17.16 10.46
N LEU A 53 11.93 -16.55 10.26
CA LEU A 53 12.29 -15.26 10.85
C LEU A 53 12.09 -14.11 9.85
N PRO A 54 11.61 -12.94 10.29
CA PRO A 54 11.61 -11.71 9.48
C PRO A 54 13.01 -11.39 8.96
N ASP A 55 13.13 -11.09 7.66
CA ASP A 55 14.42 -10.82 7.01
C ASP A 55 14.39 -9.52 6.21
N GLU A 56 13.52 -9.44 5.19
CA GLU A 56 13.52 -8.33 4.24
C GLU A 56 12.12 -7.72 4.05
N VAL A 57 12.04 -6.39 4.01
CA VAL A 57 10.86 -5.65 3.54
C VAL A 57 10.81 -5.66 2.02
N VAL A 58 9.85 -6.40 1.48
CA VAL A 58 9.68 -6.64 0.04
C VAL A 58 8.46 -5.92 -0.55
N GLY A 59 7.69 -5.22 0.28
CA GLY A 59 6.58 -4.40 -0.16
C GLY A 59 6.17 -3.37 0.90
N THR A 60 5.55 -2.29 0.46
CA THR A 60 5.04 -1.23 1.35
C THR A 60 3.83 -0.52 0.77
N VAL A 61 3.00 0.03 1.64
CA VAL A 61 1.97 1.03 1.37
C VAL A 61 1.84 1.90 2.61
N ARG A 62 1.43 3.16 2.48
CA ARG A 62 1.07 3.99 3.64
C ARG A 62 -0.38 4.46 3.53
N ILE A 63 -1.02 4.61 4.68
CA ILE A 63 -2.38 5.17 4.79
C ILE A 63 -2.37 6.39 5.68
N HIS A 64 -3.25 7.35 5.43
CA HIS A 64 -3.48 8.47 6.32
C HIS A 64 -4.94 8.92 6.25
N GLN A 65 -5.41 9.54 7.33
CA GLN A 65 -6.72 10.18 7.39
C GLN A 65 -6.52 11.66 7.03
N ALA A 66 -7.12 12.11 5.93
CA ALA A 66 -7.05 13.50 5.52
C ALA A 66 -8.11 14.34 6.24
N GLU A 67 -9.30 13.76 6.42
CA GLU A 67 -10.43 14.33 7.13
C GLU A 67 -11.13 13.21 7.91
N PRO A 68 -11.92 13.51 8.96
CA PRO A 68 -12.69 12.48 9.67
C PRO A 68 -13.47 11.59 8.69
N GLY A 69 -13.24 10.28 8.77
CA GLY A 69 -13.84 9.27 7.90
C GLY A 69 -13.32 9.19 6.44
N ILE A 70 -12.43 10.10 6.01
CA ILE A 70 -11.82 10.12 4.68
C ILE A 70 -10.34 9.73 4.75
N TRP A 71 -10.03 8.58 4.16
CA TRP A 71 -8.72 7.96 4.19
C TRP A 71 -8.10 7.84 2.81
N TRP A 72 -6.78 7.84 2.77
CA TRP A 72 -5.99 7.78 1.54
C TRP A 72 -4.90 6.74 1.62
N GLY A 73 -4.82 5.88 0.60
CA GLY A 73 -3.69 4.99 0.37
C GLY A 73 -2.70 5.59 -0.63
N SER A 74 -1.41 5.53 -0.33
CA SER A 74 -0.35 6.03 -1.21
C SER A 74 0.96 5.24 -1.05
N ARG A 75 1.93 5.50 -1.94
CA ARG A 75 3.27 4.88 -1.94
C ARG A 75 3.26 3.34 -1.92
N LEU A 76 2.33 2.74 -2.67
CA LEU A 76 2.32 1.30 -2.89
C LEU A 76 3.53 0.89 -3.75
N ALA A 77 4.47 0.16 -3.16
CA ALA A 77 5.66 -0.36 -3.81
C ALA A 77 5.87 -1.83 -3.47
N VAL A 78 6.35 -2.61 -4.44
CA VAL A 78 6.73 -4.01 -4.28
C VAL A 78 8.07 -4.22 -4.98
N ALA A 79 9.00 -4.89 -4.30
CA ALA A 79 10.32 -5.24 -4.84
C ALA A 79 10.17 -6.06 -6.11
N ALA A 80 11.02 -5.81 -7.13
CA ALA A 80 10.87 -6.34 -8.48
C ALA A 80 10.73 -7.87 -8.51
N ASP A 81 11.56 -8.57 -7.73
CA ASP A 81 11.59 -10.03 -7.65
C ASP A 81 10.31 -10.62 -7.07
N TYR A 82 9.58 -9.85 -6.26
CA TYR A 82 8.35 -10.27 -5.58
C TYR A 82 7.07 -9.89 -6.33
N ARG A 83 7.14 -9.11 -7.42
CA ARG A 83 5.96 -8.67 -8.18
C ARG A 83 5.23 -9.82 -8.88
N LYS A 84 5.97 -10.84 -9.31
CA LYS A 84 5.42 -12.05 -9.96
C LYS A 84 5.08 -13.14 -8.95
N GLN A 85 5.50 -12.97 -7.70
CA GLN A 85 5.35 -13.95 -6.62
C GLN A 85 4.07 -13.64 -5.84
N GLY A 86 2.93 -14.06 -6.39
CA GLY A 86 1.65 -14.06 -5.67
C GLY A 86 0.94 -12.71 -5.57
N ASN A 87 0.16 -12.55 -4.50
CA ASN A 87 -0.82 -11.46 -4.31
C ASN A 87 -0.31 -10.36 -3.36
N LEU A 88 1.00 -10.09 -3.31
CA LEU A 88 1.58 -9.22 -2.29
C LEU A 88 1.01 -7.79 -2.30
N GLY A 89 0.91 -7.17 -3.50
CA GLY A 89 0.29 -5.86 -3.65
C GLY A 89 -1.18 -5.85 -3.22
N ALA A 90 -1.92 -6.93 -3.51
CA ALA A 90 -3.30 -7.09 -3.06
C ALA A 90 -3.40 -7.27 -1.53
N ALA A 91 -2.47 -7.99 -0.91
CA ALA A 91 -2.43 -8.16 0.54
C ALA A 91 -2.13 -6.84 1.27
N LEU A 92 -1.21 -6.02 0.74
CA LEU A 92 -0.94 -4.67 1.22
C LEU A 92 -2.18 -3.78 1.12
N ILE A 93 -2.84 -3.74 -0.05
CA ILE A 93 -4.08 -2.99 -0.26
C ILE A 93 -5.17 -3.47 0.70
N ARG A 94 -5.31 -4.79 0.88
CA ARG A 94 -6.29 -5.35 1.82
C ARG A 94 -6.06 -4.84 3.22
N LEU A 95 -4.85 -4.97 3.78
CA LEU A 95 -4.58 -4.50 5.13
C LEU A 95 -4.80 -2.99 5.26
N ALA A 96 -4.37 -2.20 4.27
CA ALA A 96 -4.57 -0.76 4.21
C ALA A 96 -6.05 -0.37 4.34
N VAL A 97 -6.92 -0.95 3.52
CA VAL A 97 -8.36 -0.60 3.52
C VAL A 97 -9.04 -1.14 4.78
N THR A 98 -8.76 -2.37 5.20
CA THR A 98 -9.39 -2.95 6.40
C THR A 98 -8.96 -2.24 7.69
N THR A 99 -7.73 -1.73 7.75
CA THR A 99 -7.24 -0.90 8.86
C THR A 99 -7.99 0.42 8.93
N ALA A 100 -8.16 1.12 7.81
CA ALA A 100 -8.92 2.37 7.79
C ALA A 100 -10.40 2.12 8.10
N HIS A 101 -10.99 1.02 7.60
CA HIS A 101 -12.38 0.67 7.89
C HIS A 101 -12.61 0.37 9.38
N ALA A 102 -11.61 -0.16 10.08
CA ALA A 102 -11.65 -0.29 11.55
C ALA A 102 -11.56 1.05 12.30
N GLN A 103 -11.27 2.15 11.61
CA GLN A 103 -11.14 3.51 12.15
C GLN A 103 -12.20 4.43 11.53
N ASP A 104 -13.44 3.92 11.45
CA ASP A 104 -14.63 4.64 10.99
C ASP A 104 -14.49 5.27 9.59
N CYS A 105 -13.64 4.71 8.74
CA CYS A 105 -13.54 5.13 7.35
C CYS A 105 -14.86 4.86 6.62
N HIS A 106 -15.42 5.89 5.99
CA HIS A 106 -16.53 5.77 5.05
C HIS A 106 -16.08 6.00 3.59
N THR A 107 -14.92 6.64 3.38
CA THR A 107 -14.36 6.89 2.05
C THR A 107 -12.87 6.58 2.04
N PHE A 108 -12.43 5.61 1.24
CA PHE A 108 -11.01 5.30 1.05
C PHE A 108 -10.59 5.56 -0.40
N LEU A 109 -9.62 6.44 -0.59
CA LEU A 109 -9.17 6.95 -1.89
C LEU A 109 -7.71 6.58 -2.19
N ALA A 110 -7.35 6.54 -3.47
CA ALA A 110 -5.96 6.47 -3.92
C ALA A 110 -5.81 7.10 -5.30
N GLN A 111 -4.63 7.67 -5.55
CA GLN A 111 -4.20 8.06 -6.89
C GLN A 111 -3.37 6.92 -7.48
N VAL A 112 -3.91 6.27 -8.50
CA VAL A 112 -3.37 5.02 -9.05
C VAL A 112 -2.88 5.27 -10.47
N GLN A 113 -1.61 4.96 -10.75
CA GLN A 113 -1.07 5.01 -12.12
C GLN A 113 -1.93 4.16 -13.07
N SER A 114 -2.24 4.64 -14.28
CA SER A 114 -3.17 3.97 -15.20
C SER A 114 -2.79 2.50 -15.49
N ARG A 115 -1.49 2.17 -15.51
CA ARG A 115 -1.00 0.79 -15.66
C ARG A 115 -1.45 -0.18 -14.56
N ASN A 116 -1.75 0.33 -13.35
CA ASN A 116 -2.16 -0.47 -12.20
C ASN A 116 -3.70 -0.55 -12.04
N VAL A 117 -4.47 0.22 -12.80
CA VAL A 117 -5.94 0.24 -12.72
C VAL A 117 -6.58 -1.15 -12.88
N PRO A 118 -6.12 -2.04 -13.79
CA PRO A 118 -6.69 -3.39 -13.89
C PRO A 118 -6.51 -4.24 -12.62
N LEU A 119 -5.44 -4.04 -11.85
CA LEU A 119 -5.27 -4.68 -10.54
C LEU A 119 -6.30 -4.14 -9.55
N PHE A 120 -6.42 -2.81 -9.44
CA PHE A 120 -7.34 -2.17 -8.49
C PHE A 120 -8.80 -2.52 -8.78
N ARG A 121 -9.21 -2.58 -10.05
CA ARG A 121 -10.57 -3.02 -10.44
C ARG A 121 -10.88 -4.45 -9.96
N ARG A 122 -9.93 -5.39 -10.10
CA ARG A 122 -10.08 -6.76 -9.58
C ARG A 122 -10.20 -6.81 -8.06
N LEU A 123 -9.69 -5.79 -7.37
CA LEU A 123 -9.79 -5.63 -5.92
C LEU A 123 -11.03 -4.81 -5.50
N HIS A 124 -12.04 -4.70 -6.36
CA HIS A 124 -13.27 -3.95 -6.07
C HIS A 124 -13.05 -2.45 -5.83
N TRP A 125 -12.13 -1.85 -6.58
CA TRP A 125 -12.00 -0.40 -6.66
C TRP A 125 -12.65 0.13 -7.93
N ARG A 126 -13.28 1.31 -7.82
CA ARG A 126 -13.82 2.04 -8.97
C ARG A 126 -12.95 3.24 -9.30
N SER A 127 -12.81 3.53 -10.59
CA SER A 127 -12.23 4.79 -11.07
C SER A 127 -13.29 5.88 -10.95
N LEU A 128 -12.93 7.00 -10.34
CA LEU A 128 -13.79 8.19 -10.24
C LEU A 128 -13.45 9.21 -11.33
N GLN A 129 -12.15 9.41 -11.58
CA GLN A 129 -11.68 10.43 -12.52
C GLN A 129 -10.30 10.05 -13.07
N GLU A 130 -10.05 10.37 -14.35
CA GLU A 130 -8.70 10.36 -14.94
C GLU A 130 -7.98 11.67 -14.62
N ILE A 131 -6.74 11.57 -14.17
CA ILE A 131 -5.91 12.70 -13.75
C ILE A 131 -4.48 12.50 -14.26
N GLU A 132 -3.72 13.58 -14.31
CA GLU A 132 -2.28 13.53 -14.61
C GLU A 132 -1.47 13.96 -13.39
N LEU A 133 -0.47 13.17 -13.01
CA LEU A 133 0.44 13.46 -11.90
C LEU A 133 1.86 13.15 -12.32
N HIS A 134 2.77 14.09 -12.06
CA HIS A 134 4.19 13.96 -12.42
C HIS A 134 4.40 13.60 -13.91
N GLY A 135 3.59 14.16 -14.80
CA GLY A 135 3.62 13.90 -16.24
C GLY A 135 3.18 12.49 -16.64
N ARG A 136 2.44 11.78 -15.78
CA ARG A 136 1.98 10.40 -16.00
C ARG A 136 0.47 10.27 -15.81
N PRO A 137 -0.19 9.44 -16.63
CA PRO A 137 -1.62 9.18 -16.49
C PRO A 137 -1.90 8.37 -15.22
N HIS A 138 -2.88 8.85 -14.46
CA HIS A 138 -3.35 8.28 -13.21
C HIS A 138 -4.89 8.32 -13.17
N HIS A 139 -5.45 7.61 -12.20
CA HIS A 139 -6.86 7.66 -11.87
C HIS A 139 -7.00 7.98 -10.39
N LEU A 140 -7.92 8.88 -10.04
CA LEU A 140 -8.49 8.91 -8.71
C LEU A 140 -9.42 7.71 -8.58
N MET A 141 -9.12 6.81 -7.64
CA MET A 141 -9.90 5.59 -7.40
C MET A 141 -10.40 5.52 -5.96
N GLN A 142 -11.53 4.84 -5.78
CA GLN A 142 -12.15 4.59 -4.47
C GLN A 142 -12.37 3.10 -4.25
N ALA A 143 -12.08 2.62 -3.03
CA ALA A 143 -12.36 1.25 -2.62
C ALA A 143 -13.84 1.06 -2.25
N ASP A 144 -14.42 -0.09 -2.61
CA ASP A 144 -15.70 -0.54 -2.07
C ASP A 144 -15.50 -1.17 -0.68
N LEU A 145 -15.75 -0.39 0.37
CA LEU A 145 -15.53 -0.82 1.77
C LEU A 145 -16.34 -2.07 2.17
N SER A 146 -17.44 -2.38 1.49
CA SER A 146 -18.22 -3.59 1.76
C SER A 146 -17.43 -4.89 1.50
N ARG A 147 -16.37 -4.80 0.68
CA ARG A 147 -15.47 -5.93 0.36
C ARG A 147 -14.26 -6.04 1.29
N TYR A 148 -14.11 -5.10 2.21
CA TYR A 148 -12.96 -5.01 3.11
C TYR A 148 -13.44 -4.94 4.57
N PRO A 149 -13.86 -6.05 5.19
CA PRO A 149 -14.33 -6.03 6.58
C PRO A 149 -13.25 -5.46 7.51
N ALA A 150 -13.68 -4.67 8.49
CA ALA A 150 -12.80 -3.99 9.44
C ALA A 150 -11.82 -4.98 10.12
N TYR A 151 -10.55 -4.60 10.19
CA TYR A 151 -9.50 -5.35 10.86
C TYR A 151 -8.62 -4.39 11.67
N ALA A 152 -8.80 -4.40 12.98
CA ALA A 152 -8.17 -3.44 13.89
C ALA A 152 -6.72 -3.81 14.27
N ASP A 153 -6.36 -5.09 14.22
CA ASP A 153 -5.03 -5.56 14.67
C ASP A 153 -3.96 -5.51 13.57
N GLY A 154 -3.81 -4.32 12.99
CA GLY A 154 -2.85 -4.10 11.91
C GLY A 154 -1.39 -4.19 12.36
N ALA A 155 -1.11 -4.00 13.65
CA ALA A 155 0.23 -4.15 14.24
C ALA A 155 0.70 -5.61 14.26
N THR A 156 -0.18 -6.56 14.61
CA THR A 156 0.10 -8.00 14.45
C THR A 156 0.12 -8.39 12.97
N GLY A 157 -0.83 -7.85 12.19
CA GLY A 157 -0.94 -8.11 10.76
C GLY A 157 -1.36 -9.56 10.45
N PHE A 158 -1.04 -10.04 9.24
CA PHE A 158 -1.35 -11.41 8.83
C PHE A 158 -0.30 -11.99 7.87
N ILE A 159 -0.26 -13.31 7.73
CA ILE A 159 0.56 -13.98 6.73
C ILE A 159 -0.17 -13.97 5.39
N ALA A 160 0.40 -13.32 4.38
CA ALA A 160 -0.08 -13.44 3.01
C ALA A 160 0.27 -14.83 2.46
N THR A 161 -0.59 -15.81 2.66
CA THR A 161 -0.47 -17.12 2.01
C THR A 161 -0.95 -17.04 0.56
N GLY A 162 -0.34 -17.82 -0.33
CA GLY A 162 -0.75 -17.89 -1.73
C GLY A 162 -2.23 -18.28 -1.85
N ARG A 163 -3.00 -17.43 -2.55
CA ARG A 163 -4.48 -17.38 -2.67
C ARG A 163 -5.20 -16.77 -1.46
N ILE A 164 -5.37 -15.44 -1.54
CA ILE A 164 -6.58 -14.81 -1.01
C ILE A 164 -7.68 -15.16 -2.00
N ALA A 165 -8.65 -15.99 -1.57
CA ALA A 165 -9.83 -16.30 -2.38
C ALA A 165 -10.59 -15.00 -2.67
N ALA A 166 -11.00 -14.88 -3.93
CA ALA A 166 -11.76 -13.76 -4.49
C ALA A 166 -13.18 -13.67 -3.89
#